data_AF-A0A842RFZ1-F1
#
_entry.id   AF-A0A842RFZ1-F1
#
_cell.length_a   1.000
_cell.length_b   1.000
_cell.length_c   1.000
_cell.angle_alpha   90.00
_cell.angle_beta   90.00
_cell.angle_gamma   90.00
#
_symmetry.space_group_name_H-M   'P 1'
#
loop_
_entity.id
_entity.type
_entity.pdbx_description
1 polymer ?
#
loop_
_entity_poly.entity_id
_entity_poly.type
_entity_poly.pdbx_seq_one_letter_code
_entity_poly.pdbx_strand_id
1 'polypeptide(L)' 'MNEEQDTKDVWRPDVYICNDCGFRFAKAEYLTIEEDGIVFQRTVCPKCKSESIRLSSWKEEDHKRKE' A
#
# COMPACT_ATOMS: atom_id res chain seq x y z
N MET A 1 -9.92 13.64 35.65
CA MET A 1 -8.74 14.11 34.90
C MET A 1 -8.65 13.21 33.69
N ASN A 2 -8.91 13.81 32.53
CA ASN A 2 -8.98 13.19 31.21
C ASN A 2 -7.63 12.63 30.78
N GLU A 3 -7.65 11.55 30.01
CA GLU A 3 -6.86 11.44 28.78
C GLU A 3 -7.34 10.20 28.00
N GLU A 4 -8.48 10.36 27.32
CA GLU A 4 -8.75 9.56 26.13
C GLU A 4 -7.64 9.90 25.14
N GLN A 5 -6.72 8.96 24.94
CA GLN A 5 -5.68 9.08 23.93
C GLN A 5 -6.36 9.04 22.56
N ASP A 6 -6.64 10.23 22.04
CA ASP A 6 -6.80 10.52 20.62
C ASP A 6 -5.57 9.96 19.91
N THR A 7 -5.64 8.68 19.52
CA THR A 7 -4.69 8.09 18.59
C THR A 7 -5.02 8.71 17.25
N LYS A 8 -4.51 9.92 17.03
CA LYS A 8 -4.48 10.63 15.75
C LYS A 8 -4.44 9.59 14.64
N ASP A 9 -5.56 9.45 13.93
CA ASP A 9 -5.76 8.49 12.86
C ASP A 9 -4.50 8.42 12.01
N VAL A 10 -3.75 7.33 12.18
CA VAL A 10 -2.60 7.03 11.32
C VAL A 10 -3.21 6.74 9.96
N TRP A 11 -3.31 7.77 9.13
CA TRP A 11 -3.86 7.69 7.78
C TRP A 11 -3.03 6.69 6.99
N ARG A 12 -3.57 5.48 6.84
CA ARG A 12 -3.04 4.48 5.92
C ARG A 12 -3.77 4.61 4.59
N PRO A 13 -3.04 4.61 3.47
CA PRO A 13 -3.67 4.48 2.16
C PRO A 13 -4.47 3.18 2.17
N ASP A 14 -5.77 3.29 1.94
CA ASP A 14 -6.66 2.16 2.11
C ASP A 14 -6.47 1.05 1.06
N VAL A 15 -5.86 1.37 -0.09
CA VAL A 15 -5.57 0.40 -1.15
C VAL A 15 -4.24 0.71 -1.85
N TYR A 16 -3.49 -0.35 -2.08
CA TYR A 16 -2.32 -0.40 -2.97
C TYR A 16 -2.75 -0.90 -4.34
N ILE A 17 -2.22 -0.28 -5.40
CA ILE A 17 -2.48 -0.69 -6.78
C ILE A 17 -1.15 -0.94 -7.47
N CYS A 18 -0.94 -2.15 -7.99
CA CYS A 18 0.21 -2.44 -8.83
C CYS A 18 0.04 -1.78 -10.20
N ASN A 19 1.06 -1.07 -10.69
CA ASN A 19 1.01 -0.42 -11.99
C ASN A 19 1.18 -1.42 -13.15
N ASP A 20 1.97 -2.49 -12.97
CA ASP A 20 2.21 -3.46 -14.05
C ASP A 20 1.01 -4.37 -14.33
N CYS A 21 0.37 -4.87 -13.27
CA CYS A 21 -0.75 -5.82 -13.42
C CYS A 21 -2.12 -5.22 -13.08
N GLY A 22 -2.17 -3.96 -12.63
CA GLY A 22 -3.41 -3.28 -12.22
C GLY A 22 -4.05 -3.85 -10.95
N PHE A 23 -3.41 -4.80 -10.27
CA PHE A 23 -4.00 -5.50 -9.13
C PHE A 23 -4.15 -4.55 -7.94
N ARG A 24 -5.37 -4.48 -7.40
CA ARG A 24 -5.71 -3.70 -6.19
C ARG A 24 -5.65 -4.62 -4.97
N PHE A 25 -4.94 -4.22 -3.93
CA PHE A 25 -4.77 -5.01 -2.71
C PHE A 25 -4.67 -4.12 -1.47
N ALA A 26 -5.22 -4.58 -0.34
CA ALA A 26 -5.20 -3.82 0.92
C ALA A 26 -3.95 -4.09 1.78
N LYS A 27 -3.28 -5.24 1.56
CA LYS A 27 -2.05 -5.61 2.26
C LYS A 27 -0.96 -5.83 1.25
N ALA A 28 0.10 -5.04 1.35
CA ALA A 28 1.28 -5.22 0.52
C ALA A 28 2.13 -6.38 1.04
N GLU A 29 2.82 -7.07 0.12
CA GLU A 29 3.84 -8.06 0.47
C GLU A 29 5.21 -7.39 0.52
N TYR A 30 6.12 -7.95 1.31
CA TYR A 30 7.49 -7.44 1.45
C TYR A 30 8.48 -8.52 1.02
N LEU A 31 9.43 -8.14 0.18
CA LEU A 31 10.60 -8.94 -0.15
C LEU A 31 11.79 -8.40 0.61
N THR A 32 12.46 -9.30 1.33
CA THR A 32 13.76 -9.03 1.92
C THR A 32 14.81 -9.28 0.85
N ILE A 33 15.62 -8.26 0.57
CA ILE A 33 16.77 -8.37 -0.34
C ILE A 33 18.03 -7.93 0.42
N GLU A 34 19.15 -8.52 0.05
CA GLU A 34 20.46 -8.14 0.57
C GLU A 34 21.28 -7.57 -0.58
N GLU A 35 21.70 -6.31 -0.47
CA GLU A 35 22.56 -5.64 -1.44
C GLU A 35 23.72 -4.99 -0.68
N ASP A 36 24.96 -5.29 -1.08
CA ASP A 36 26.19 -4.76 -0.44
C ASP A 36 26.29 -5.05 1.07
N GLY A 37 25.74 -6.19 1.52
CA GLY A 37 25.68 -6.56 2.93
C GLY A 37 24.65 -5.76 3.75
N ILE A 38 23.82 -4.94 3.08
CA ILE A 38 22.73 -4.20 3.68
C ILE A 38 21.40 -4.90 3.35
N VAL A 39 20.60 -5.16 4.39
CA VAL A 39 19.29 -5.79 4.27
C VAL A 39 18.22 -4.73 4.04
N PHE A 40 17.53 -4.81 2.90
CA PHE A 40 16.40 -3.95 2.55
C PHE A 40 15.10 -4.75 2.53
N GLN A 41 14.01 -4.12 2.97
CA GLN A 41 12.67 -4.63 2.76
C GLN A 41 11.98 -3.79 1.68
N ARG A 42 11.69 -4.41 0.54
CA ARG A 42 11.00 -3.77 -0.57
C ARG A 42 9.56 -4.24 -0.65
N THR A 43 8.65 -3.31 -0.89
CA THR A 43 7.22 -3.61 -0.98
C THR A 43 6.89 -4.08 -2.40
N VAL A 44 6.19 -5.19 -2.55
CA VAL A 44 5.86 -5.79 -3.85
C VAL A 44 4.39 -6.17 -3.99
N CYS A 45 3.96 -6.26 -5.24
CA CYS A 45 2.63 -6.73 -5.60
C CYS A 45 2.50 -8.23 -5.31
N PRO A 46 1.46 -8.68 -4.59
CA PRO A 46 1.27 -10.09 -4.29
C PRO A 46 1.03 -10.98 -5.52
N LYS A 47 0.54 -10.39 -6.61
CA LYS A 47 0.17 -11.15 -7.82
C LYS A 47 1.32 -11.32 -8.81
N CYS A 48 2.06 -10.24 -9.08
CA CYS A 48 3.12 -10.24 -10.10
C CYS A 48 4.52 -9.98 -9.53
N LYS A 49 4.65 -9.76 -8.21
CA LYS A 49 5.90 -9.43 -7.51
C LYS A 49 6.61 -8.16 -7.99
N SER A 50 5.92 -7.32 -8.76
CA SER A 50 6.44 -6.02 -9.14
C SER A 50 6.50 -5.07 -7.95
N GLU A 51 7.59 -4.32 -7.84
CA GLU A 51 7.79 -3.23 -6.88
C GLU A 51 7.05 -1.95 -7.28
N SER A 52 6.56 -1.87 -8.52
CA SER A 52 5.82 -0.70 -9.03
C SER A 52 4.39 -0.70 -8.51
N ILE A 53 4.22 -0.07 -7.34
CA ILE A 53 2.95 0.05 -6.63
C ILE A 53 2.68 1.52 -6.36
N ARG A 54 1.45 1.95 -6.64
CA ARG A 54 0.93 3.25 -6.25
C ARG A 54 -0.10 3.12 -5.13
N LEU A 55 -0.18 4.16 -4.32
CA LEU A 55 -1.20 4.28 -3.28
C LEU A 55 -2.43 4.93 -3.90
N SER A 56 -3.61 4.32 -3.72
CA SER A 56 -4.88 5.00 -3.95
C SER A 56 -5.55 5.22 -2.60
N SER A 57 -5.69 6.49 -2.22
CA SER A 57 -6.72 6.88 -1.25
C SER A 57 -8.07 6.48 -1.85
N TRP A 58 -8.98 5.84 -1.11
CA TRP A 58 -10.37 5.78 -1.58
C TRP A 58 -10.88 7.21 -1.63
N LYS A 59 -10.89 7.82 -2.80
CA LYS A 59 -11.82 8.92 -3.07
C LYS A 59 -13.11 8.28 -3.51
N GLU A 60 -14.24 8.71 -2.98
CA GLU A 60 -15.58 8.29 -3.41
C GLU A 60 -15.77 8.39 -4.94
N GLU A 61 -14.97 9.23 -5.60
CA GLU A 61 -14.92 9.40 -7.06
C GLU A 61 -14.43 8.15 -7.83
N ASP A 62 -13.59 7.29 -7.25
CA ASP A 62 -13.09 6.07 -7.92
C ASP A 62 -14.18 4.98 -8.05
N HIS A 63 -15.26 5.09 -7.27
CA HIS A 63 -16.46 4.25 -7.41
C HIS A 63 -17.29 4.59 -8.66
N LYS A 64 -17.11 5.79 -9.25
CA LYS A 64 -17.88 6.27 -10.41
C LYS A 64 -17.15 6.17 -11.74
N ARG A 65 -16.32 5.15 -11.97
CA ARG A 65 -16.03 4.70 -13.35
C ARG A 65 -16.90 3.50 -13.71
N LYS A 66 -18.19 3.80 -13.91
CA LYS A 66 -19.04 3.08 -14.85
C LYS A 66 -19.46 4.07 -15.91
N GLU A 67 -18.81 4.01 -17.07
CA GLU A 67 -19.42 4.04 -18.42
C GLU A 67 -18.34 4.11 -19.50
#